data_AF-A0A963TNT4-F1
#
_entry.id   AF-A0A963TNT4-F1
#
_cell.length_a   1.000
_cell.length_b   1.000
_cell.length_c   1.000
_cell.angle_alpha   90.00
_cell.angle_beta   90.00
_cell.angle_gamma   90.00
#
_symmetry.space_group_name_H-M   'P 1'
#
loop_
_entity.id
_entity.type
_entity.pdbx_description
1 polymer ?
#
loop_
_entity_poly.entity_id
_entity_poly.type
_entity_poly.pdbx_seq_one_letter_code
_entity_poly.pdbx_strand_id
1 'polypeptide(L)'
;MFAMPRSLLLATTAVIGVSGSAAAEKQTVGLVLTEWHLATVETPDAKAECPDGFQWGNVDNWKALYPNQADQDEMHREHGFTQHRGKNGENVFVYPWTGHDPLPFREIANDVSYGADLDGVGSGEETPKTCKHENFNGIDGRENVDNQLYRVLGCQKALRRGGFYDARFSEEKKMRLMARWLVEITDVDSLENDDHVVINTYKGRDKLVADAAGNVLPWISQRVDERGPRFMQTTTGRIVDGVLYSDPVHLVFSTATHNLVGETDILDAQFELKLSETAAEGIIVGYHDLDAWWKQYTKQSMSREHVTPVSGPSVWEAAVRLADGHKDPATGQCTAISTAYEVKFTRAFIVREFDSPDVATAPDAAPSSGEHKRAAAESSPNAGGL
;
A
#
# COMPACT_ATOMS: atom_id res chain seq x y z
N MET A 1 16.41 -50.63 84.17
CA MET A 1 16.13 -49.46 83.31
C MET A 1 16.35 -49.87 81.86
N PHE A 2 15.28 -50.15 81.13
CA PHE A 2 15.30 -50.20 79.66
C PHE A 2 13.91 -49.72 79.21
N ALA A 3 13.87 -48.61 78.50
CA ALA A 3 12.67 -48.01 77.93
C ALA A 3 12.80 -48.05 76.40
N MET A 4 11.82 -48.65 75.72
CA MET A 4 11.64 -48.58 74.27
C MET A 4 10.98 -47.24 73.88
N PRO A 5 11.32 -46.64 72.72
CA PRO A 5 10.54 -45.56 72.15
C PRO A 5 9.55 -46.05 71.08
N ARG A 6 8.39 -45.38 71.08
CA ARG A 6 7.25 -45.51 70.18
C ARG A 6 7.55 -45.01 68.76
N SER A 7 7.05 -45.73 67.76
CA SER A 7 6.96 -45.29 66.37
C SER A 7 5.89 -44.20 66.18
N LEU A 8 6.22 -43.17 65.40
CA LEU A 8 5.30 -42.12 64.95
C LEU A 8 5.01 -42.35 63.45
N LEU A 9 3.74 -42.55 63.08
CA LEU A 9 3.28 -42.54 61.68
C LEU A 9 3.01 -41.09 61.27
N LEU A 10 3.67 -40.60 60.20
CA LEU A 10 3.27 -39.40 59.49
C LEU A 10 2.26 -39.76 58.39
N ALA A 11 1.10 -39.10 58.39
CA ALA A 11 0.14 -39.13 57.30
C ALA A 11 0.42 -37.93 56.36
N THR A 12 0.74 -38.21 55.11
CA THR A 12 0.91 -37.21 54.04
C THR A 12 -0.42 -37.01 53.32
N THR A 13 -1.00 -35.82 53.46
CA THR A 13 -2.19 -35.40 52.69
C THR A 13 -1.74 -34.85 51.35
N ALA A 14 -2.09 -35.52 50.26
CA ALA A 14 -1.87 -35.04 48.90
C ALA A 14 -2.95 -34.01 48.52
N VAL A 15 -2.54 -32.77 48.23
CA VAL A 15 -3.40 -31.74 47.65
C VAL A 15 -3.39 -31.92 46.13
N ILE A 16 -4.53 -32.34 45.57
CA ILE A 16 -4.73 -32.36 44.12
C ILE A 16 -5.13 -30.93 43.70
N GLY A 17 -4.18 -30.20 43.13
CA GLY A 17 -4.45 -28.93 42.47
C GLY A 17 -5.15 -29.18 41.14
N VAL A 18 -6.38 -28.70 41.00
CA VAL A 18 -7.06 -28.61 39.71
C VAL A 18 -6.50 -27.37 39.00
N SER A 19 -5.55 -27.59 38.09
CA SER A 19 -5.08 -26.57 37.16
C SER A 19 -6.11 -26.38 36.06
N GLY A 20 -7.11 -25.53 36.29
CA GLY A 20 -7.94 -25.00 35.20
C GLY A 20 -7.09 -24.07 34.35
N SER A 21 -6.67 -24.52 33.17
CA SER A 21 -6.13 -23.63 32.14
C SER A 21 -7.30 -22.82 31.61
N ALA A 22 -7.43 -21.57 32.05
CA ALA A 22 -8.26 -20.61 31.35
C ALA A 22 -7.65 -20.45 29.95
N ALA A 23 -8.43 -20.73 28.89
CA ALA A 23 -8.01 -20.39 27.54
C ALA A 23 -7.69 -18.89 27.52
N ALA A 24 -6.50 -18.53 27.02
CA ALA A 24 -6.13 -17.14 26.86
C ALA A 24 -7.20 -16.45 25.99
N GLU A 25 -7.60 -15.25 26.37
CA GLU A 25 -8.53 -14.47 25.57
C GLU A 25 -7.85 -14.11 24.25
N LYS A 26 -8.45 -14.53 23.13
CA LYS A 26 -7.92 -14.24 21.81
C LYS A 26 -7.84 -12.74 21.60
N GLN A 27 -6.70 -12.29 21.08
CA GLN A 27 -6.41 -10.88 20.89
C GLN A 27 -6.84 -10.42 19.49
N THR A 28 -7.03 -9.10 19.37
CA THR A 28 -7.24 -8.42 18.09
C THR A 28 -6.19 -7.33 17.90
N VAL A 29 -5.60 -7.29 16.71
CA VAL A 29 -4.60 -6.28 16.31
C VAL A 29 -5.22 -5.38 15.27
N GLY A 30 -5.48 -4.13 15.63
CA GLY A 30 -5.87 -3.10 14.68
C GLY A 30 -4.66 -2.32 14.17
N LEU A 31 -4.63 -2.07 12.86
CA LEU A 31 -3.58 -1.36 12.15
C LEU A 31 -4.20 -0.33 11.18
N VAL A 32 -3.53 0.81 11.02
CA VAL A 32 -3.88 1.83 10.03
C VAL A 32 -2.66 2.21 9.21
N LEU A 33 -2.81 2.25 7.89
CA LEU A 33 -1.73 2.57 6.96
C LEU A 33 -1.24 4.01 7.15
N THR A 34 0.08 4.18 7.25
CA THR A 34 0.74 5.48 7.44
C THR A 34 1.80 5.77 6.40
N GLU A 35 2.49 4.76 5.88
CA GLU A 35 3.45 4.89 4.78
C GLU A 35 3.22 3.81 3.72
N TRP A 36 3.36 4.17 2.44
CA TRP A 36 3.24 3.27 1.30
C TRP A 36 4.22 3.71 0.22
N HIS A 37 5.23 2.87 -0.03
CA HIS A 37 6.35 3.17 -0.91
C HIS A 37 6.56 2.01 -1.88
N LEU A 38 6.88 2.30 -3.14
CA LEU A 38 7.36 1.26 -4.05
C LEU A 38 8.64 0.69 -3.46
N ALA A 39 8.76 -0.63 -3.35
CA ALA A 39 9.95 -1.23 -2.78
C ALA A 39 11.08 -1.19 -3.83
N THR A 40 11.98 -0.22 -3.68
CA THR A 40 13.07 0.04 -4.63
C THR A 40 14.43 -0.12 -3.97
N VAL A 41 15.33 -0.86 -4.62
CA VAL A 41 16.75 -0.86 -4.21
C VAL A 41 17.41 0.43 -4.72
N GLU A 42 18.09 1.13 -3.81
CA GLU A 42 18.66 2.45 -4.09
C GLU A 42 20.10 2.57 -3.63
N THR A 43 21.01 2.79 -4.57
CA THR A 43 22.40 3.16 -4.26
C THR A 43 22.60 4.69 -4.30
N PRO A 44 23.58 5.24 -3.57
CA PRO A 44 23.76 6.70 -3.46
C PRO A 44 23.90 7.46 -4.79
N ASP A 45 24.41 6.82 -5.85
CA ASP A 45 24.56 7.44 -7.18
C ASP A 45 23.66 6.81 -8.26
N ALA A 46 22.82 5.85 -7.87
CA ALA A 46 21.96 5.05 -8.71
C ALA A 46 22.65 4.31 -9.87
N LYS A 47 23.99 4.25 -9.92
CA LYS A 47 24.70 3.67 -11.07
C LYS A 47 24.67 2.15 -11.10
N ALA A 48 24.51 1.51 -9.94
CA ALA A 48 24.40 0.07 -9.86
C ALA A 48 23.09 -0.41 -10.50
N GLU A 49 21.99 0.29 -10.25
CA GLU A 49 20.67 -0.06 -10.74
C GLU A 49 20.30 0.62 -12.07
N CYS A 50 20.78 1.84 -12.32
CA CYS A 50 20.47 2.66 -13.50
C CYS A 50 21.77 3.17 -14.17
N PRO A 51 22.63 2.28 -14.70
CA PRO A 51 23.95 2.63 -15.24
C PRO A 51 23.87 3.63 -16.42
N ASP A 52 22.80 3.57 -17.21
CA ASP A 52 22.55 4.46 -18.35
C ASP A 52 21.85 5.78 -17.96
N GLY A 53 21.63 5.99 -16.65
CA GLY A 53 20.92 7.13 -16.09
C GLY A 53 19.42 6.87 -15.87
N PHE A 54 18.71 7.89 -15.42
CA PHE A 54 17.25 7.83 -15.21
C PHE A 54 16.49 7.90 -16.54
N GLN A 55 15.22 7.48 -16.51
CA GLN A 55 14.32 7.45 -17.66
C GLN A 55 14.27 8.76 -18.45
N TRP A 56 14.04 8.63 -19.76
CA TRP A 56 13.77 9.77 -20.64
C TRP A 56 12.34 10.27 -20.47
N GLY A 57 12.18 11.60 -20.48
CA GLY A 57 10.88 12.24 -20.36
C GLY A 57 10.09 12.28 -21.67
N ASN A 58 8.80 12.60 -21.54
CA ASN A 58 7.94 12.90 -22.68
C ASN A 58 8.53 14.01 -23.55
N VAL A 59 9.09 15.06 -22.94
CA VAL A 59 9.72 16.18 -23.66
C VAL A 59 10.99 15.75 -24.39
N ASP A 60 11.77 14.82 -23.83
CA ASP A 60 12.98 14.31 -24.48
C ASP A 60 12.61 13.51 -25.74
N ASN A 61 11.62 12.61 -25.62
CA ASN A 61 11.08 11.85 -26.75
C ASN A 61 10.43 12.75 -27.80
N TRP A 62 9.71 13.78 -27.38
CA TRP A 62 9.16 14.79 -28.28
C TRP A 62 10.26 15.50 -29.08
N LYS A 63 11.32 15.99 -28.43
CA LYS A 63 12.45 16.63 -29.12
C LYS A 63 13.19 15.68 -30.06
N ALA A 64 13.27 14.40 -29.72
CA ALA A 64 13.87 13.39 -30.58
C ALA A 64 13.02 13.10 -31.84
N LEU A 65 11.69 13.15 -31.74
CA LEU A 65 10.78 13.02 -32.89
C LEU A 65 10.74 14.27 -33.77
N TYR A 66 10.83 15.46 -33.16
CA TYR A 66 10.74 16.76 -33.83
C TYR A 66 12.03 17.55 -33.58
N PRO A 67 13.13 17.26 -34.29
CA PRO A 67 14.47 17.73 -33.94
C PRO A 67 14.72 19.21 -34.22
N ASN A 68 13.88 19.88 -35.02
CA ASN A 68 14.02 21.29 -35.35
C ASN A 68 12.77 22.10 -34.96
N GLN A 69 12.95 23.42 -34.83
CA GLN A 69 11.88 24.32 -34.37
C GLN A 69 10.67 24.35 -35.31
N ALA A 70 10.88 24.20 -36.62
CA ALA A 70 9.78 24.24 -37.59
C ALA A 70 8.84 23.04 -37.41
N ASP A 71 9.40 21.84 -37.24
CA ASP A 71 8.64 20.61 -36.98
C ASP A 71 7.93 20.69 -35.61
N GLN A 72 8.58 21.24 -34.60
CA GLN A 72 7.99 21.45 -33.26
C GLN A 72 6.81 22.42 -33.32
N ASP A 73 6.95 23.52 -34.05
CA ASP A 73 5.88 24.50 -34.23
C ASP A 73 4.73 23.91 -35.08
N GLU A 74 5.04 23.07 -36.06
CA GLU A 74 4.03 22.36 -36.86
C GLU A 74 3.23 21.38 -35.99
N MET A 75 3.90 20.51 -35.23
CA MET A 75 3.25 19.60 -34.30
C MET A 75 2.37 20.36 -33.30
N HIS A 76 2.89 21.43 -32.68
CA HIS A 76 2.09 22.24 -31.74
C HIS A 76 0.90 22.93 -32.42
N ARG A 77 1.03 23.40 -33.66
CA ARG A 77 -0.11 23.96 -34.40
C ARG A 77 -1.17 22.92 -34.72
N GLU A 78 -0.77 21.70 -35.07
CA GLU A 78 -1.69 20.64 -35.50
C GLU A 78 -2.34 19.92 -34.32
N HIS A 79 -1.56 19.56 -33.30
CA HIS A 79 -1.99 18.70 -32.21
C HIS A 79 -1.95 19.37 -30.84
N GLY A 80 -1.36 20.56 -30.72
CA GLY A 80 -1.37 21.34 -29.48
C GLY A 80 -0.22 21.01 -28.54
N PHE A 81 -0.31 19.91 -27.79
CA PHE A 81 0.59 19.62 -26.68
C PHE A 81 1.63 18.53 -26.98
N THR A 82 2.75 18.54 -26.24
CA THR A 82 3.87 17.60 -26.36
C THR A 82 3.51 16.13 -26.16
N GLN A 83 2.41 15.81 -25.49
CA GLN A 83 1.89 14.46 -25.31
C GLN A 83 0.98 13.97 -26.45
N HIS A 84 0.59 14.83 -27.39
CA HIS A 84 -0.26 14.45 -28.52
C HIS A 84 0.59 13.91 -29.69
N ARG A 85 1.36 12.86 -29.39
CA ARG A 85 2.32 12.21 -30.31
C ARG A 85 1.80 10.91 -30.91
N GLY A 86 0.53 10.57 -30.69
CA GLY A 86 -0.12 9.50 -31.43
C GLY A 86 -0.18 9.84 -32.92
N LYS A 87 -0.30 8.82 -33.77
CA LYS A 87 -0.31 8.99 -35.24
C LYS A 87 -1.34 10.02 -35.73
N ASN A 88 -2.46 10.22 -35.02
CA ASN A 88 -3.49 11.19 -35.34
C ASN A 88 -3.62 12.30 -34.26
N GLY A 89 -2.57 12.54 -33.49
CA GLY A 89 -2.57 13.51 -32.39
C GLY A 89 -3.19 12.98 -31.09
N GLU A 90 -3.31 11.66 -30.92
CA GLU A 90 -3.79 11.09 -29.67
C GLU A 90 -2.82 11.36 -28.51
N ASN A 91 -3.37 11.52 -27.30
CA ASN A 91 -2.58 11.65 -26.09
C ASN A 91 -1.94 10.32 -25.71
N VAL A 92 -0.61 10.25 -25.81
CA VAL A 92 0.16 9.02 -25.61
C VAL A 92 0.30 8.59 -24.15
N PHE A 93 -0.16 9.37 -23.19
CA PHE A 93 -0.37 8.83 -21.84
C PHE A 93 -1.70 8.09 -21.77
N VAL A 94 -2.78 8.63 -22.35
CA VAL A 94 -4.09 7.98 -22.33
C VAL A 94 -4.10 6.73 -23.22
N TYR A 95 -3.47 6.83 -24.39
CA TYR A 95 -3.39 5.79 -25.41
C TYR A 95 -1.92 5.51 -25.75
N PRO A 96 -1.14 4.86 -24.88
CA PRO A 96 0.31 4.67 -25.10
C PRO A 96 0.64 3.86 -26.33
N TRP A 97 -0.25 2.99 -26.78
CA TRP A 97 -0.08 2.16 -27.98
C TRP A 97 -0.27 2.91 -29.30
N THR A 98 -0.66 4.19 -29.30
CA THR A 98 -0.85 4.97 -30.55
C THR A 98 0.42 5.65 -31.04
N GLY A 99 1.51 5.59 -30.29
CA GLY A 99 2.80 6.16 -30.63
C GLY A 99 3.95 5.28 -30.14
N HIS A 100 5.16 5.55 -30.62
CA HIS A 100 6.38 4.91 -30.17
C HIS A 100 7.41 5.97 -29.82
N ASP A 101 8.19 5.71 -28.78
CA ASP A 101 9.21 6.62 -28.28
C ASP A 101 10.56 6.30 -28.92
N PRO A 102 11.25 7.27 -29.56
CA PRO A 102 12.50 7.00 -30.27
C PRO A 102 13.71 6.79 -29.35
N LEU A 103 13.62 7.20 -28.08
CA LEU A 103 14.70 7.04 -27.11
C LEU A 103 14.57 5.68 -26.41
N PRO A 104 15.69 5.00 -26.13
CA PRO A 104 15.66 3.69 -25.49
C PRO A 104 15.12 3.78 -24.06
N PHE A 105 14.28 2.82 -23.68
CA PHE A 105 13.82 2.67 -22.30
C PHE A 105 14.98 2.21 -21.39
N ARG A 106 15.06 2.77 -20.18
CA ARG A 106 16.16 2.53 -19.22
C ARG A 106 15.70 1.66 -18.04
N GLU A 107 15.76 0.35 -18.22
CA GLU A 107 15.38 -0.63 -17.19
C GLU A 107 16.36 -0.66 -16.02
N ILE A 108 15.89 -1.19 -14.89
CA ILE A 108 16.78 -1.62 -13.82
C ILE A 108 17.71 -2.73 -14.33
N ALA A 109 19.01 -2.52 -14.17
CA ALA A 109 20.06 -3.42 -14.64
C ALA A 109 20.63 -4.33 -13.54
N ASN A 110 20.28 -4.09 -12.27
CA ASN A 110 20.72 -4.97 -11.18
C ASN A 110 19.92 -6.28 -11.14
N ASP A 111 20.43 -7.22 -10.36
CA ASP A 111 19.82 -8.52 -10.10
C ASP A 111 19.29 -8.62 -8.67
N VAL A 112 19.20 -7.51 -7.93
CA VAL A 112 18.73 -7.47 -6.54
C VAL A 112 17.44 -6.67 -6.38
N SER A 113 16.50 -7.19 -5.59
CA SER A 113 15.23 -6.51 -5.33
C SER A 113 14.63 -6.86 -3.96
N TYR A 114 13.65 -6.07 -3.55
CA TYR A 114 12.66 -6.49 -2.56
C TYR A 114 11.56 -7.27 -3.27
N GLY A 115 10.89 -8.17 -2.55
CA GLY A 115 9.73 -8.90 -3.05
C GLY A 115 9.65 -10.30 -2.44
N ALA A 116 8.95 -11.20 -3.11
CA ALA A 116 8.81 -12.59 -2.72
C ALA A 116 8.73 -13.49 -3.97
N ASP A 117 8.90 -14.79 -3.76
CA ASP A 117 8.59 -15.81 -4.77
C ASP A 117 7.06 -15.93 -4.86
N LEU A 118 6.48 -15.39 -5.93
CA LEU A 118 5.03 -15.34 -6.16
C LEU A 118 4.56 -16.48 -7.07
N ASP A 119 5.44 -17.02 -7.92
CA ASP A 119 5.11 -18.07 -8.86
C ASP A 119 5.41 -19.49 -8.35
N GLY A 120 6.17 -19.60 -7.25
CA GLY A 120 6.57 -20.85 -6.62
C GLY A 120 7.60 -21.63 -7.44
N VAL A 121 8.25 -21.01 -8.41
CA VAL A 121 9.19 -21.62 -9.35
C VAL A 121 10.54 -20.95 -9.25
N GLY A 122 11.50 -21.70 -8.71
CA GLY A 122 12.84 -21.21 -8.41
C GLY A 122 13.76 -20.88 -9.59
N SER A 123 13.23 -20.71 -10.80
CA SER A 123 14.02 -20.33 -11.98
C SER A 123 13.30 -19.37 -12.94
N GLY A 124 12.13 -18.84 -12.56
CA GLY A 124 11.30 -17.97 -13.40
C GLY A 124 10.82 -18.66 -14.69
N GLU A 125 10.73 -19.99 -14.66
CA GLU A 125 10.22 -20.76 -15.80
C GLU A 125 8.70 -20.64 -15.88
N GLU A 126 8.20 -20.71 -17.10
CA GLU A 126 6.77 -20.55 -17.37
C GLU A 126 5.91 -21.60 -16.62
N THR A 127 4.82 -21.14 -16.03
CA THR A 127 3.82 -21.99 -15.36
C THR A 127 2.45 -21.86 -16.05
N PRO A 128 1.42 -22.59 -15.62
CA PRO A 128 0.06 -22.34 -16.08
C PRO A 128 -0.46 -20.93 -15.73
N LYS A 129 0.10 -20.26 -14.71
CA LYS A 129 -0.38 -18.96 -14.22
C LYS A 129 0.57 -17.80 -14.51
N THR A 130 1.85 -18.08 -14.74
CA THR A 130 2.91 -17.08 -14.90
C THR A 130 3.69 -17.31 -16.19
N CYS A 131 4.23 -16.24 -16.75
CA CYS A 131 5.07 -16.26 -17.94
C CYS A 131 6.53 -16.38 -17.55
N LYS A 132 7.36 -16.85 -18.48
CA LYS A 132 8.81 -16.88 -18.25
C LYS A 132 9.34 -15.47 -17.98
N HIS A 133 10.11 -15.30 -16.92
CA HIS A 133 10.70 -14.02 -16.53
C HIS A 133 12.04 -14.21 -15.80
N GLU A 134 12.74 -13.11 -15.55
CA GLU A 134 14.02 -13.09 -14.84
C GLU A 134 13.82 -12.71 -13.37
N ASN A 135 14.07 -13.67 -12.49
CA ASN A 135 13.98 -13.48 -11.04
C ASN A 135 15.08 -12.55 -10.52
N PHE A 136 14.78 -11.89 -9.40
CA PHE A 136 15.78 -11.17 -8.61
C PHE A 136 16.32 -12.04 -7.47
N ASN A 137 17.50 -11.68 -6.99
CA ASN A 137 18.02 -12.02 -5.68
C ASN A 137 17.42 -11.06 -4.64
N GLY A 138 16.86 -11.59 -3.57
CA GLY A 138 16.33 -10.83 -2.45
C GLY A 138 17.45 -10.09 -1.73
N ILE A 139 17.21 -8.83 -1.36
CA ILE A 139 18.16 -8.04 -0.56
C ILE A 139 18.39 -8.64 0.84
N ASP A 140 17.48 -9.49 1.29
CA ASP A 140 17.53 -10.26 2.53
C ASP A 140 18.11 -11.69 2.35
N GLY A 141 18.61 -12.01 1.16
CA GLY A 141 19.19 -13.30 0.82
C GLY A 141 18.18 -14.35 0.35
N ARG A 142 16.90 -14.00 0.17
CA ARG A 142 15.95 -14.86 -0.54
C ARG A 142 16.37 -15.06 -1.99
N GLU A 143 16.10 -16.22 -2.54
CA GLU A 143 16.21 -16.47 -3.98
C GLU A 143 14.83 -16.31 -4.62
N ASN A 144 14.80 -16.14 -5.94
CA ASN A 144 13.57 -16.21 -6.74
C ASN A 144 12.54 -15.11 -6.44
N VAL A 145 13.02 -13.89 -6.30
CA VAL A 145 12.15 -12.74 -5.98
C VAL A 145 11.49 -12.17 -7.24
N ASP A 146 10.17 -12.05 -7.18
CA ASP A 146 9.33 -11.45 -8.22
C ASP A 146 8.99 -10.01 -7.87
N ASN A 147 9.41 -9.09 -8.74
CA ASN A 147 9.09 -7.66 -8.66
C ASN A 147 9.37 -6.97 -10.01
N GLN A 148 8.80 -7.46 -11.10
CA GLN A 148 9.08 -6.97 -12.45
C GLN A 148 8.67 -5.50 -12.64
N LEU A 149 7.69 -5.00 -11.87
CA LEU A 149 7.34 -3.58 -11.88
C LEU A 149 8.50 -2.68 -11.42
N TYR A 150 9.42 -3.19 -10.60
CA TYR A 150 10.66 -2.48 -10.26
C TYR A 150 11.53 -2.22 -11.49
N ARG A 151 11.61 -3.16 -12.45
CA ARG A 151 12.35 -2.94 -13.72
C ARG A 151 11.78 -1.79 -14.54
N VAL A 152 10.46 -1.60 -14.46
CA VAL A 152 9.74 -0.53 -15.18
C VAL A 152 9.89 0.82 -14.48
N LEU A 153 9.79 0.85 -13.15
CA LEU A 153 9.63 2.08 -12.38
C LEU A 153 10.89 2.55 -11.63
N GLY A 154 11.84 1.66 -11.36
CA GLY A 154 12.98 1.92 -10.47
C GLY A 154 13.95 3.00 -10.97
N CYS A 155 14.10 3.16 -12.29
CA CYS A 155 14.88 4.25 -12.90
C CYS A 155 14.08 5.53 -13.15
N GLN A 156 12.91 5.69 -12.51
CA GLN A 156 12.15 6.94 -12.49
C GLN A 156 12.49 7.73 -11.23
N LYS A 157 13.35 8.75 -11.35
CA LYS A 157 13.88 9.54 -10.22
C LYS A 157 12.83 9.99 -9.20
N ALA A 158 11.62 10.35 -9.64
CA ALA A 158 10.62 10.88 -8.72
C ALA A 158 9.82 9.81 -7.94
N LEU A 159 9.90 8.53 -8.34
CA LEU A 159 9.31 7.39 -7.60
C LEU A 159 10.24 6.80 -6.56
N ARG A 160 11.53 7.15 -6.62
CA ARG A 160 12.55 6.76 -5.65
C ARG A 160 12.42 7.53 -4.33
N ARG A 161 13.02 7.01 -3.25
CA ARG A 161 12.99 7.57 -1.90
C ARG A 161 13.42 9.03 -1.90
N GLY A 162 12.58 9.89 -1.32
CA GLY A 162 12.79 11.35 -1.31
C GLY A 162 12.53 12.04 -2.64
N GLY A 163 12.16 11.29 -3.68
CA GLY A 163 11.60 11.82 -4.93
C GLY A 163 10.22 12.43 -4.72
N PHE A 164 9.78 13.23 -5.68
CA PHE A 164 8.53 13.99 -5.57
C PHE A 164 7.31 13.11 -5.28
N TYR A 165 7.15 12.01 -6.02
CA TYR A 165 6.01 11.12 -5.85
C TYR A 165 6.12 10.25 -4.62
N ASP A 166 7.32 9.77 -4.29
CA ASP A 166 7.57 9.01 -3.07
C ASP A 166 7.13 9.78 -1.81
N ALA A 167 7.69 10.98 -1.63
CA ALA A 167 7.37 11.83 -0.49
C ALA A 167 5.89 12.24 -0.49
N ARG A 168 5.34 12.58 -1.67
CA ARG A 168 3.96 13.04 -1.77
C ARG A 168 2.95 11.93 -1.48
N PHE A 169 3.15 10.73 -2.02
CA PHE A 169 2.20 9.62 -1.86
C PHE A 169 2.09 9.20 -0.40
N SER A 170 3.22 9.09 0.30
CA SER A 170 3.25 8.76 1.72
C SER A 170 2.49 9.78 2.57
N GLU A 171 2.74 11.08 2.36
CA GLU A 171 2.01 12.14 3.05
C GLU A 171 0.51 12.17 2.68
N GLU A 172 0.15 11.82 1.44
CA GLU A 172 -1.25 11.69 1.06
C GLU A 172 -1.96 10.53 1.75
N LYS A 173 -1.29 9.40 2.02
CA LYS A 173 -1.86 8.31 2.82
C LYS A 173 -2.20 8.77 4.23
N LYS A 174 -1.41 9.66 4.83
CA LYS A 174 -1.69 10.23 6.16
C LYS A 174 -2.86 11.23 6.12
N MET A 175 -2.84 12.14 5.15
CA MET A 175 -3.74 13.30 5.13
C MET A 175 -5.09 13.07 4.46
N ARG A 176 -5.18 12.15 3.49
CA ARG A 176 -6.40 11.95 2.68
C ARG A 176 -7.26 10.85 3.27
N LEU A 177 -8.48 11.21 3.71
CA LEU A 177 -9.51 10.25 4.14
C LEU A 177 -9.84 9.19 3.09
N MET A 178 -9.77 9.54 1.80
CA MET A 178 -10.01 8.60 0.71
C MET A 178 -8.97 7.48 0.63
N ALA A 179 -7.77 7.67 1.18
CA ALA A 179 -6.71 6.66 1.19
C ALA A 179 -6.62 5.91 2.53
N ARG A 180 -7.62 6.07 3.42
CA ARG A 180 -7.62 5.46 4.75
C ARG A 180 -7.89 3.97 4.65
N TRP A 181 -6.83 3.19 4.84
CA TRP A 181 -6.85 1.74 4.82
C TRP A 181 -6.52 1.18 6.21
N LEU A 182 -7.32 0.21 6.64
CA LEU A 182 -7.24 -0.44 7.94
C LEU A 182 -6.97 -1.93 7.72
N VAL A 183 -6.20 -2.52 8.63
CA VAL A 183 -6.01 -3.97 8.72
C VAL A 183 -6.37 -4.40 10.14
N GLU A 184 -7.15 -5.46 10.27
CA GLU A 184 -7.54 -6.05 11.54
C GLU A 184 -7.16 -7.52 11.55
N ILE A 185 -6.31 -7.93 12.48
CA ILE A 185 -5.90 -9.31 12.67
C ILE A 185 -6.64 -9.83 13.89
N THR A 186 -7.53 -10.80 13.69
CA THR A 186 -8.33 -11.43 14.74
C THR A 186 -7.87 -12.86 14.97
N ASP A 187 -8.42 -13.48 16.01
CA ASP A 187 -8.08 -14.83 16.44
C ASP A 187 -6.60 -15.00 16.86
N VAL A 188 -5.96 -13.93 17.34
CA VAL A 188 -4.54 -13.96 17.70
C VAL A 188 -4.33 -14.55 19.09
N ASP A 189 -3.71 -15.71 19.16
CA ASP A 189 -3.28 -16.37 20.39
C ASP A 189 -1.91 -15.83 20.87
N SER A 190 -1.03 -15.42 19.94
CA SER A 190 0.31 -14.93 20.26
C SER A 190 0.86 -13.98 19.20
N LEU A 191 1.38 -12.82 19.63
CA LEU A 191 2.06 -11.88 18.73
C LEU A 191 3.46 -12.32 18.31
N GLU A 192 4.00 -13.39 18.90
CA GLU A 192 5.31 -13.92 18.56
C GLU A 192 5.22 -15.11 17.60
N ASN A 193 4.33 -16.07 17.89
CA ASN A 193 4.20 -17.30 17.12
C ASN A 193 2.76 -17.81 17.21
N ASP A 194 2.06 -17.80 16.08
CA ASP A 194 0.66 -18.15 15.95
C ASP A 194 0.45 -18.90 14.63
N ASP A 195 -0.11 -20.11 14.68
CA ASP A 195 -0.26 -20.96 13.50
C ASP A 195 -1.45 -20.55 12.63
N HIS A 196 -2.38 -19.75 13.17
CA HIS A 196 -3.56 -19.33 12.45
C HIS A 196 -4.12 -18.00 12.95
N VAL A 197 -4.14 -17.02 12.06
CA VAL A 197 -4.84 -15.75 12.27
C VAL A 197 -5.77 -15.43 11.12
N VAL A 198 -6.79 -14.62 11.39
CA VAL A 198 -7.69 -14.08 10.36
C VAL A 198 -7.35 -12.63 10.14
N ILE A 199 -7.06 -12.26 8.88
CA ILE A 199 -6.68 -10.92 8.48
C ILE A 199 -7.84 -10.32 7.70
N ASN A 200 -8.35 -9.19 8.17
CA ASN A 200 -9.36 -8.44 7.47
C ASN A 200 -8.83 -7.06 7.09
N THR A 201 -9.24 -6.56 5.94
CA THR A 201 -8.87 -5.24 5.45
C THR A 201 -10.12 -4.39 5.27
N TYR A 202 -10.02 -3.09 5.53
CA TYR A 202 -11.16 -2.18 5.44
C TYR A 202 -10.77 -0.82 4.88
N LYS A 203 -11.76 -0.13 4.31
CA LYS A 203 -11.72 1.33 4.22
C LYS A 203 -12.11 1.94 5.56
N GLY A 204 -11.30 2.86 6.07
CA GLY A 204 -11.66 3.68 7.22
C GLY A 204 -12.28 5.02 6.83
N ARG A 205 -12.95 5.67 7.79
CA ARG A 205 -13.59 7.00 7.58
C ARG A 205 -13.03 8.11 8.46
N ASP A 206 -12.04 7.81 9.29
CA ASP A 206 -11.47 8.75 10.26
C ASP A 206 -10.11 9.30 9.81
N LYS A 207 -9.84 10.52 10.25
CA LYS A 207 -8.55 11.19 10.02
C LYS A 207 -7.50 10.62 10.96
N LEU A 208 -6.24 10.72 10.57
CA LEU A 208 -5.13 10.49 11.50
C LEU A 208 -4.85 11.75 12.29
N VAL A 209 -4.39 11.53 13.51
CA VAL A 209 -3.80 12.57 14.36
C VAL A 209 -2.31 12.28 14.45
N ALA A 210 -1.50 13.29 14.13
CA ALA A 210 -0.06 13.21 14.21
C ALA A 210 0.49 14.13 15.31
N ASP A 211 1.65 13.77 15.86
CA ASP A 211 2.42 14.63 16.76
C ASP A 211 3.12 15.78 16.01
N ALA A 212 3.86 16.62 16.73
CA ALA A 212 4.60 17.74 16.14
C ALA A 212 5.74 17.31 15.21
N ALA A 213 6.17 16.06 15.26
CA ALA A 213 7.18 15.47 14.38
C ALA A 213 6.56 14.79 13.15
N GLY A 214 5.23 14.75 13.03
CA GLY A 214 4.51 14.12 11.93
C GLY A 214 4.28 12.61 12.10
N ASN A 215 4.56 12.06 13.29
CA ASN A 215 4.27 10.66 13.59
C ASN A 215 2.81 10.49 13.95
N VAL A 216 2.15 9.52 13.33
CA VAL A 216 0.76 9.18 13.66
C VAL A 216 0.71 8.55 15.05
N LEU A 217 -0.20 9.04 15.90
CA LEU A 217 -0.35 8.52 17.26
C LEU A 217 -0.92 7.08 17.23
N PRO A 218 -0.33 6.13 17.97
CA PRO A 218 -0.89 4.79 18.09
C PRO A 218 -2.16 4.80 18.94
N TRP A 219 -2.95 3.72 18.78
CA TRP A 219 -4.16 3.44 19.56
C TRP A 219 -5.27 4.49 19.41
N ILE A 220 -5.29 5.18 18.26
CA ILE A 220 -6.43 5.99 17.87
C ILE A 220 -7.57 5.10 17.37
N SER A 221 -8.81 5.46 17.69
CA SER A 221 -9.97 4.78 17.13
C SER A 221 -10.09 5.09 15.63
N GLN A 222 -10.36 4.05 14.84
CA GLN A 222 -10.61 4.12 13.41
C GLN A 222 -11.87 3.33 13.08
N ARG A 223 -12.91 4.03 12.64
CA ARG A 223 -14.18 3.42 12.27
C ARG A 223 -14.11 2.87 10.84
N VAL A 224 -14.66 1.69 10.67
CA VAL A 224 -14.86 1.07 9.36
C VAL A 224 -15.91 1.86 8.56
N ASP A 225 -15.68 2.00 7.25
CA ASP A 225 -16.64 2.55 6.30
C ASP A 225 -17.37 1.40 5.58
N GLU A 226 -18.43 0.89 6.20
CA GLU A 226 -19.19 -0.29 5.73
C GLU A 226 -19.91 -0.07 4.38
N ARG A 227 -19.99 1.18 3.89
CA ARG A 227 -20.61 1.51 2.59
C ARG A 227 -19.79 1.03 1.40
N GLY A 228 -18.53 0.63 1.61
CA GLY A 228 -17.62 0.16 0.57
C GLY A 228 -17.23 -1.31 0.71
N PRO A 229 -18.17 -2.27 0.58
CA PRO A 229 -17.90 -3.69 0.81
C PRO A 229 -16.81 -4.26 -0.11
N ARG A 230 -16.59 -3.66 -1.28
CA ARG A 230 -15.49 -4.04 -2.19
C ARG A 230 -14.08 -3.80 -1.62
N PHE A 231 -13.96 -2.98 -0.58
CA PHE A 231 -12.71 -2.71 0.14
C PHE A 231 -12.64 -3.50 1.45
N MET A 232 -13.53 -4.49 1.60
CA MET A 232 -13.57 -5.39 2.73
C MET A 232 -13.13 -6.75 2.22
N GLN A 233 -11.91 -7.15 2.57
CA GLN A 233 -11.36 -8.44 2.18
C GLN A 233 -10.94 -9.20 3.42
N THR A 234 -10.98 -10.52 3.31
CA THR A 234 -10.58 -11.44 4.38
C THR A 234 -9.64 -12.47 3.79
N THR A 235 -8.55 -12.72 4.51
CA THR A 235 -7.63 -13.82 4.25
C THR A 235 -7.19 -14.43 5.58
N THR A 236 -6.45 -15.51 5.51
CA THR A 236 -5.86 -16.16 6.67
C THR A 236 -4.35 -15.96 6.64
N GLY A 237 -3.69 -16.34 7.73
CA GLY A 237 -2.25 -16.25 7.81
C GLY A 237 -1.72 -16.89 9.08
N ARG A 238 -0.46 -16.62 9.36
CA ARG A 238 0.26 -17.08 10.55
C ARG A 238 1.23 -16.01 11.02
N ILE A 239 1.63 -16.06 12.28
CA ILE A 239 2.69 -15.24 12.83
C ILE A 239 3.87 -16.16 13.15
N VAL A 240 5.06 -15.82 12.65
CA VAL A 240 6.30 -16.56 12.93
C VAL A 240 7.36 -15.56 13.36
N ASP A 241 7.90 -15.74 14.56
CA ASP A 241 8.91 -14.88 15.19
C ASP A 241 8.56 -13.37 15.10
N GLY A 242 7.31 -13.05 15.39
CA GLY A 242 6.77 -11.68 15.38
C GLY A 242 6.44 -11.12 14.00
N VAL A 243 6.55 -11.92 12.93
CA VAL A 243 6.23 -11.52 11.55
C VAL A 243 4.94 -12.19 11.09
N LEU A 244 3.95 -11.38 10.70
CA LEU A 244 2.73 -11.82 10.06
C LEU A 244 3.01 -12.21 8.61
N TYR A 245 2.58 -13.40 8.22
CA TYR A 245 2.54 -13.89 6.84
C TYR A 245 1.09 -14.20 6.47
N SER A 246 0.57 -13.58 5.41
CA SER A 246 -0.78 -13.88 4.91
C SER A 246 -0.79 -14.92 3.79
N ASP A 247 -1.90 -15.63 3.66
CA ASP A 247 -2.26 -16.32 2.43
C ASP A 247 -2.64 -15.29 1.35
N PRO A 248 -2.50 -15.62 0.04
CA PRO A 248 -2.81 -14.71 -1.05
C PRO A 248 -4.25 -14.19 -1.02
N VAL A 249 -4.43 -12.89 -1.27
CA VAL A 249 -5.74 -12.25 -1.32
C VAL A 249 -5.82 -11.23 -2.44
N HIS A 250 -6.98 -11.10 -3.08
CA HIS A 250 -7.22 -9.98 -3.99
C HIS A 250 -7.43 -8.70 -3.18
N LEU A 251 -6.39 -7.88 -3.07
CA LEU A 251 -6.41 -6.66 -2.28
C LEU A 251 -6.88 -5.47 -3.13
N VAL A 252 -7.99 -4.85 -2.73
CA VAL A 252 -8.49 -3.61 -3.33
C VAL A 252 -8.67 -2.56 -2.25
N PHE A 253 -8.06 -1.38 -2.41
CA PHE A 253 -8.30 -0.26 -1.50
C PHE A 253 -8.38 1.07 -2.24
N SER A 254 -9.20 1.96 -1.68
CA SER A 254 -9.36 3.31 -2.20
C SER A 254 -8.04 4.07 -2.08
N THR A 255 -7.68 4.81 -3.12
CA THR A 255 -6.53 5.72 -3.10
C THR A 255 -6.95 7.08 -3.63
N ALA A 256 -6.26 8.11 -3.17
CA ALA A 256 -6.38 9.44 -3.73
C ALA A 256 -4.99 10.03 -3.82
N THR A 257 -4.59 10.38 -5.03
CA THR A 257 -3.39 11.15 -5.27
C THR A 257 -3.77 12.49 -5.86
N HIS A 258 -3.30 13.58 -5.27
CA HIS A 258 -3.82 14.91 -5.55
C HIS A 258 -5.36 14.90 -5.41
N ASN A 259 -6.08 15.38 -6.42
CA ASN A 259 -7.55 15.32 -6.46
C ASN A 259 -8.07 14.16 -7.33
N LEU A 260 -7.19 13.22 -7.68
CA LEU A 260 -7.49 12.08 -8.53
C LEU A 260 -7.81 10.90 -7.63
N VAL A 261 -9.08 10.52 -7.62
CA VAL A 261 -9.56 9.35 -6.89
C VAL A 261 -9.34 8.11 -7.76
N GLY A 262 -9.00 7.01 -7.11
CA GLY A 262 -8.89 5.72 -7.75
C GLY A 262 -8.81 4.59 -6.76
N GLU A 263 -8.32 3.48 -7.26
CA GLU A 263 -8.20 2.23 -6.53
C GLU A 263 -6.80 1.72 -6.77
N THR A 264 -6.22 1.15 -5.72
CA THR A 264 -5.08 0.24 -5.86
C THR A 264 -5.66 -1.16 -5.78
N ASP A 265 -5.35 -1.95 -6.80
CA ASP A 265 -5.81 -3.32 -7.00
C ASP A 265 -4.55 -4.19 -7.14
N ILE A 266 -4.39 -5.16 -6.24
CA ILE A 266 -3.25 -6.08 -6.21
C ILE A 266 -3.81 -7.49 -6.13
N LEU A 267 -3.62 -8.25 -7.20
CA LEU A 267 -3.96 -9.65 -7.30
C LEU A 267 -2.97 -10.51 -6.51
N ASP A 268 -3.46 -11.58 -5.90
CA ASP A 268 -2.66 -12.52 -5.10
C ASP A 268 -1.73 -11.83 -4.09
N ALA A 269 -2.22 -10.75 -3.48
CA ALA A 269 -1.47 -9.95 -2.53
C ALA A 269 -1.12 -10.76 -1.28
N GLN A 270 0.13 -10.66 -0.85
CA GLN A 270 0.65 -11.33 0.34
C GLN A 270 1.33 -10.31 1.26
N PHE A 271 1.08 -10.44 2.56
CA PHE A 271 1.57 -9.51 3.57
C PHE A 271 2.70 -10.18 4.33
N GLU A 272 3.82 -9.47 4.47
CA GLU A 272 4.94 -9.86 5.33
C GLU A 272 5.22 -8.68 6.26
N LEU A 273 4.61 -8.69 7.45
CA LEU A 273 4.61 -7.52 8.35
C LEU A 273 5.16 -7.89 9.72
N LYS A 274 6.28 -7.28 10.09
CA LYS A 274 6.81 -7.36 11.46
C LYS A 274 5.90 -6.56 12.40
N LEU A 275 5.32 -7.25 13.38
CA LEU A 275 4.43 -6.66 14.36
C LEU A 275 5.22 -6.12 15.55
N SER A 276 4.77 -4.99 16.09
CA SER A 276 5.25 -4.45 17.36
C SER A 276 4.08 -3.97 18.21
N GLU A 277 4.38 -3.49 19.41
CA GLU A 277 3.38 -2.94 20.33
C GLU A 277 2.65 -1.70 19.77
N THR A 278 3.27 -0.91 18.88
CA THR A 278 2.70 0.38 18.43
C THR A 278 2.62 0.52 16.92
N ALA A 279 3.24 -0.39 16.16
CA ALA A 279 3.33 -0.33 14.71
C ALA A 279 3.40 -1.72 14.07
N ALA A 280 3.31 -1.75 12.75
CA ALA A 280 3.76 -2.87 11.92
C ALA A 280 4.49 -2.34 10.69
N GLU A 281 5.55 -3.00 10.26
CA GLU A 281 6.33 -2.61 9.08
C GLU A 281 6.78 -3.83 8.29
N GLY A 282 6.91 -3.67 6.97
CA GLY A 282 7.36 -4.76 6.11
C GLY A 282 6.92 -4.52 4.67
N ILE A 283 6.59 -5.61 3.97
CA ILE A 283 6.24 -5.55 2.55
C ILE A 283 4.86 -6.11 2.25
N ILE A 284 4.25 -5.57 1.20
CA ILE A 284 3.11 -6.18 0.50
C ILE A 284 3.57 -6.48 -0.92
N VAL A 285 3.41 -7.72 -1.33
CA VAL A 285 3.78 -8.24 -2.64
C VAL A 285 2.55 -8.78 -3.37
N GLY A 286 2.59 -8.89 -4.68
CA GLY A 286 1.49 -9.42 -5.51
C GLY A 286 1.60 -8.93 -6.94
N TYR A 287 0.51 -8.95 -7.69
CA TYR A 287 0.49 -8.54 -9.10
C TYR A 287 -0.47 -7.37 -9.36
N HIS A 288 -0.01 -6.40 -10.16
CA HIS A 288 -0.88 -5.39 -10.75
C HIS A 288 -1.43 -5.88 -12.08
N ASP A 289 -2.75 -5.91 -12.25
CA ASP A 289 -3.35 -5.98 -13.59
C ASP A 289 -2.92 -4.75 -14.40
N LEU A 290 -2.33 -4.97 -15.59
CA LEU A 290 -1.73 -3.90 -16.38
C LEU A 290 -2.75 -2.83 -16.78
N ASP A 291 -3.97 -3.23 -17.15
CA ASP A 291 -5.01 -2.31 -17.58
C ASP A 291 -5.50 -1.44 -16.41
N ALA A 292 -5.77 -2.06 -15.25
CA ALA A 292 -6.18 -1.37 -14.05
C ALA A 292 -5.08 -0.44 -13.54
N TRP A 293 -3.84 -0.93 -13.50
CA TRP A 293 -2.68 -0.14 -13.11
C TRP A 293 -2.45 1.04 -14.03
N TRP A 294 -2.51 0.85 -15.35
CA TRP A 294 -2.32 1.92 -16.32
C TRP A 294 -3.41 2.98 -16.25
N LYS A 295 -4.68 2.58 -16.09
CA LYS A 295 -5.79 3.53 -15.85
C LYS A 295 -5.55 4.41 -14.62
N GLN A 296 -4.89 3.88 -13.59
CA GLN A 296 -4.53 4.68 -12.42
C GLN A 296 -3.25 5.51 -12.64
N TYR A 297 -2.25 4.95 -13.31
CA TYR A 297 -0.99 5.60 -13.63
C TYR A 297 -1.20 6.86 -14.48
N THR A 298 -2.09 6.76 -15.49
CA THR A 298 -2.36 7.81 -16.49
C THR A 298 -3.21 8.96 -15.99
N LYS A 299 -3.97 8.79 -14.90
CA LYS A 299 -4.66 9.93 -14.24
C LYS A 299 -3.69 11.02 -13.84
N GLN A 300 -2.44 10.65 -13.57
CA GLN A 300 -1.38 11.57 -13.18
C GLN A 300 -0.55 12.05 -14.38
N SER A 301 -0.92 11.74 -15.63
CA SER A 301 -0.14 12.03 -16.84
C SER A 301 0.36 13.48 -16.93
N MET A 302 -0.51 14.45 -16.68
CA MET A 302 -0.16 15.87 -16.66
C MET A 302 0.91 16.18 -15.61
N SER A 303 0.74 15.70 -14.38
CA SER A 303 1.78 15.88 -13.36
C SER A 303 3.06 15.15 -13.74
N ARG A 304 2.93 13.93 -14.29
CA ARG A 304 4.05 13.05 -14.61
C ARG A 304 4.92 13.65 -15.69
N GLU A 305 4.35 14.17 -16.75
CA GLU A 305 5.10 14.87 -17.80
C GLU A 305 6.01 15.98 -17.26
N HIS A 306 5.53 16.75 -16.27
CA HIS A 306 6.22 17.94 -15.78
C HIS A 306 7.16 17.66 -14.60
N VAL A 307 6.87 16.64 -13.79
CA VAL A 307 7.62 16.35 -12.54
C VAL A 307 8.41 15.04 -12.58
N THR A 308 8.12 14.15 -13.53
CA THR A 308 8.88 12.92 -13.78
C THR A 308 9.39 12.89 -15.22
N PRO A 309 10.69 12.63 -15.46
CA PRO A 309 11.16 12.34 -16.81
C PRO A 309 10.69 10.92 -17.20
N VAL A 310 9.42 10.79 -17.56
CA VAL A 310 8.81 9.55 -18.07
C VAL A 310 8.01 9.84 -19.33
N SER A 311 7.83 8.80 -20.14
CA SER A 311 7.02 8.84 -21.34
C SER A 311 6.02 7.70 -21.35
N GLY A 312 4.78 7.99 -21.77
CA GLY A 312 3.68 7.03 -21.77
C GLY A 312 3.98 5.75 -22.56
N PRO A 313 4.32 5.85 -23.86
CA PRO A 313 4.64 4.69 -24.69
C PRO A 313 5.77 3.83 -24.12
N SER A 314 6.92 4.42 -23.77
CA SER A 314 8.04 3.61 -23.25
C SER A 314 7.69 2.85 -21.97
N VAL A 315 6.95 3.48 -21.04
CA VAL A 315 6.55 2.82 -19.78
C VAL A 315 5.56 1.68 -20.04
N TRP A 316 4.57 1.91 -20.91
CA TRP A 316 3.57 0.89 -21.25
C TRP A 316 4.19 -0.28 -22.00
N GLU A 317 5.00 -0.03 -23.02
CA GLU A 317 5.69 -1.07 -23.79
C GLU A 317 6.58 -1.93 -22.88
N ALA A 318 7.31 -1.31 -21.95
CA ALA A 318 8.11 -2.03 -20.96
C ALA A 318 7.23 -2.86 -20.01
N ALA A 319 6.14 -2.30 -19.49
CA ALA A 319 5.24 -3.01 -18.58
C ALA A 319 4.58 -4.23 -19.25
N VAL A 320 4.15 -4.10 -20.51
CA VAL A 320 3.60 -5.22 -21.29
C VAL A 320 4.67 -6.29 -21.55
N ARG A 321 5.90 -5.89 -21.91
CA ARG A 321 7.00 -6.83 -22.15
C ARG A 321 7.43 -7.58 -20.89
N LEU A 322 7.37 -6.93 -19.73
CA LEU A 322 7.82 -7.46 -18.45
C LEU A 322 6.68 -8.08 -17.62
N ALA A 323 5.48 -8.17 -18.17
CA ALA A 323 4.36 -8.84 -17.53
C ALA A 323 4.67 -10.32 -17.31
N ASP A 324 4.51 -10.77 -16.08
CA ASP A 324 4.96 -12.09 -15.61
C ASP A 324 3.84 -12.89 -14.92
N GLY A 325 2.74 -12.26 -14.54
CA GLY A 325 1.63 -12.89 -13.82
C GLY A 325 0.30 -12.91 -14.56
N HIS A 326 -0.62 -13.74 -14.06
CA HIS A 326 -1.99 -13.89 -14.56
C HIS A 326 -2.05 -14.13 -16.07
N LYS A 327 -1.47 -15.25 -16.50
CA LYS A 327 -1.48 -15.70 -17.89
C LYS A 327 -2.91 -15.93 -18.38
N ASP A 328 -3.28 -15.20 -19.43
CA ASP A 328 -4.56 -15.39 -20.12
C ASP A 328 -4.55 -16.75 -20.86
N PRO A 329 -5.45 -17.69 -20.54
CA PRO A 329 -5.48 -19.00 -21.18
C PRO A 329 -5.84 -18.95 -22.68
N ALA A 330 -6.45 -17.88 -23.17
CA ALA A 330 -6.81 -17.74 -24.58
C ALA A 330 -5.65 -17.25 -25.44
N THR A 331 -4.87 -16.28 -24.94
CA THR A 331 -3.77 -15.66 -25.69
C THR A 331 -2.39 -16.19 -25.30
N GLY A 332 -2.27 -16.78 -24.12
CA GLY A 332 -1.00 -17.17 -23.51
C GLY A 332 -0.16 -16.00 -23.00
N GLN A 333 -0.68 -14.76 -23.02
CA GLN A 333 0.04 -13.57 -22.57
C GLN A 333 -0.26 -13.30 -21.09
N CYS A 334 0.74 -12.83 -20.35
CA CYS A 334 0.54 -12.35 -18.99
C CYS A 334 -0.08 -10.96 -18.99
N THR A 335 -1.14 -10.80 -18.20
CA THR A 335 -1.90 -9.54 -18.11
C THR A 335 -1.59 -8.77 -16.84
N ALA A 336 -0.73 -9.30 -15.97
CA ALA A 336 -0.35 -8.67 -14.73
C ALA A 336 1.17 -8.67 -14.52
N ILE A 337 1.64 -7.75 -13.70
CA ILE A 337 3.06 -7.54 -13.41
C ILE A 337 3.33 -7.60 -11.90
N SER A 338 4.31 -8.38 -11.47
CA SER A 338 4.68 -8.53 -10.07
C SER A 338 5.20 -7.22 -9.49
N THR A 339 4.88 -6.96 -8.24
CA THR A 339 5.21 -5.72 -7.54
C THR A 339 5.48 -5.99 -6.07
N ALA A 340 6.29 -5.13 -5.47
CA ALA A 340 6.48 -5.05 -4.03
C ALA A 340 6.34 -3.61 -3.53
N TYR A 341 5.73 -3.45 -2.36
CA TYR A 341 5.60 -2.18 -1.65
C TYR A 341 6.13 -2.30 -0.24
N GLU A 342 6.96 -1.36 0.18
CA GLU A 342 7.27 -1.16 1.60
C GLU A 342 6.12 -0.39 2.24
N VAL A 343 5.64 -0.91 3.37
CA VAL A 343 4.50 -0.35 4.08
C VAL A 343 4.80 -0.18 5.56
N LYS A 344 4.24 0.89 6.13
CA LYS A 344 4.16 1.06 7.57
C LYS A 344 2.73 1.28 8.02
N PHE A 345 2.44 0.70 9.16
CA PHE A 345 1.19 0.83 9.87
C PHE A 345 1.44 1.29 11.29
N THR A 346 0.46 1.99 11.83
CA THR A 346 0.37 2.35 13.24
C THR A 346 -0.76 1.57 13.89
N ARG A 347 -0.60 1.15 15.15
CA ARG A 347 -1.66 0.46 15.91
C ARG A 347 -2.89 1.36 16.05
N ALA A 348 -4.07 0.78 15.95
CA ALA A 348 -5.34 1.48 16.07
C ALA A 348 -6.39 0.60 16.75
N PHE A 349 -7.43 1.21 17.31
CA PHE A 349 -8.66 0.48 17.68
C PHE A 349 -9.61 0.50 16.50
N ILE A 350 -9.89 -0.66 15.91
CA ILE A 350 -10.87 -0.77 14.83
C ILE A 350 -12.27 -0.79 15.47
N VAL A 351 -13.16 0.07 14.99
CA VAL A 351 -14.51 0.22 15.54
C VAL A 351 -15.54 -0.05 14.45
N ARG A 352 -16.46 -0.98 14.71
CA ARG A 352 -17.61 -1.27 13.84
C ARG A 352 -18.88 -0.68 14.45
N GLU A 353 -19.86 -0.29 13.63
CA GLU A 353 -21.07 0.38 14.13
C GLU A 353 -21.94 -0.52 15.02
N PHE A 354 -21.72 -1.84 14.98
CA PHE A 354 -22.45 -2.83 15.78
C PHE A 354 -21.76 -3.20 17.11
N ASP A 355 -20.59 -2.65 17.44
CA ASP A 355 -19.88 -2.93 18.70
C ASP A 355 -20.36 -2.06 19.88
N SER A 356 -21.45 -1.31 19.71
CA SER A 356 -22.11 -0.66 20.84
C SER A 356 -23.07 -1.66 21.48
N PRO A 357 -22.81 -2.19 22.69
CA PRO A 357 -23.89 -2.79 23.46
C PRO A 357 -24.96 -1.72 23.61
N ASP A 358 -26.22 -2.10 23.36
CA ASP A 358 -27.40 -1.25 23.54
C ASP A 358 -27.22 -0.41 24.80
N VAL A 359 -26.87 0.87 24.62
CA VAL A 359 -26.90 1.83 25.72
C VAL A 359 -28.37 2.00 25.98
N ALA A 360 -28.87 1.26 26.97
CA ALA A 360 -30.16 1.48 27.56
C ALA A 360 -30.30 2.99 27.78
N THR A 361 -31.20 3.61 27.01
CA THR A 361 -31.48 5.03 27.06
C THR A 361 -31.79 5.39 28.51
N ALA A 362 -30.86 6.09 29.16
CA ALA A 362 -31.14 6.73 30.43
C ALA A 362 -32.27 7.75 30.18
N PRO A 363 -33.34 7.77 30.99
CA PRO A 363 -34.43 8.71 30.78
C PRO A 363 -33.93 10.15 30.93
N ASP A 364 -34.29 10.99 29.95
CA ASP A 364 -33.97 12.41 29.91
C ASP A 364 -34.27 13.10 31.24
N ALA A 365 -33.22 13.60 31.90
CA ALA A 365 -33.37 14.56 32.97
C ALA A 365 -33.73 15.93 32.36
N ALA A 366 -34.93 16.42 32.67
CA ALA A 366 -35.46 17.69 32.19
C ALA A 366 -34.50 18.87 32.48
N PRO A 367 -34.40 19.87 31.58
CA PRO A 367 -33.51 21.01 31.76
C PRO A 367 -34.04 21.96 32.85
N SER A 368 -33.21 22.24 33.86
CA SER A 368 -33.46 23.28 34.85
C SER A 368 -33.32 24.67 34.20
N SER A 369 -34.39 25.45 34.24
CA SER A 369 -34.41 26.86 33.84
C SER A 369 -33.51 27.71 34.73
N GLY A 370 -32.42 28.23 34.18
CA GLY A 370 -31.59 29.27 34.79
C GLY A 370 -31.48 30.47 33.85
N GLU A 371 -32.24 31.52 34.13
CA GLU A 371 -32.17 32.82 33.45
C GLU A 371 -30.78 33.46 33.62
N HIS A 372 -30.08 33.70 32.51
CA HIS A 372 -28.99 34.69 32.47
C HIS A 372 -29.39 35.87 31.59
N LYS A 373 -29.80 36.96 32.25
CA LYS A 373 -29.93 38.30 31.67
C LYS A 373 -28.59 38.73 31.07
N ARG A 374 -28.52 38.89 29.75
CA ARG A 374 -27.47 39.67 29.07
C ARG A 374 -27.96 41.11 28.90
N ALA A 375 -27.21 42.04 29.47
CA ALA A 375 -27.35 43.47 29.24
C ALA A 375 -26.93 43.83 27.80
N ALA A 376 -27.67 44.78 27.23
CA ALA A 376 -27.46 45.34 25.90
C ALA A 376 -26.21 46.23 25.84
N ALA A 377 -25.52 46.19 24.70
CA ALA A 377 -24.64 47.25 24.23
C ALA A 377 -24.84 47.42 22.72
N GLU A 378 -24.93 48.67 22.32
CA GLU A 378 -25.58 49.19 21.11
C GLU A 378 -24.79 48.96 19.82
N SER A 379 -25.54 48.75 18.75
CA SER A 379 -25.12 48.85 17.36
C SER A 379 -25.03 50.31 16.92
N SER A 380 -23.97 50.66 16.17
CA SER A 380 -23.94 51.88 15.36
C SER A 380 -23.59 51.52 13.90
N PRO A 381 -24.29 52.07 12.89
CA PRO A 381 -24.11 51.71 11.47
C PRO A 381 -23.28 52.73 10.70
N ASN A 382 -22.55 52.29 9.67
CA ASN A 382 -22.06 53.10 8.54
C ASN A 382 -21.73 52.11 7.40
N ALA A 383 -22.46 52.00 6.28
CA ALA A 383 -22.81 52.93 5.18
C ALA A 383 -21.73 53.03 4.08
N GLY A 384 -22.15 52.72 2.84
CA GLY A 384 -21.54 53.09 1.55
C GLY A 384 -20.45 52.14 1.04
N GLY A 385 -20.40 51.68 -0.21
CA GLY A 385 -20.99 52.18 -1.44
C GLY A 385 -19.89 52.44 -2.48
N LEU A 386 -19.57 51.43 -3.30
CA LEU A 386 -19.20 51.45 -4.73
C LEU A 386 -18.70 50.06 -5.15
#